data_AF-A0A9X0WBZ3-F1
#
_entry.id   AF-A0A9X0WBZ3-F1
#
_cell.length_a   1.000
_cell.length_b   1.000
_cell.length_c   1.000
_cell.angle_alpha   90.00
_cell.angle_beta   90.00
_cell.angle_gamma   90.00
#
_symmetry.space_group_name_H-M   'P 1'
#
loop_
_entity.id
_entity.type
_entity.pdbx_description
1 polymer ?
#
loop_
_entity_poly.entity_id
_entity_poly.type
_entity_poly.pdbx_seq_one_letter_code
_entity_poly.pdbx_strand_id
1 'polypeptide(L)'
;MGLHDDGSAPASIRSTFNRLKAWERRSLDAIDPRSPVGFSAIVAALRAASEQVPNLSAWLGKPPMPLTWIAEFLYRPLYFAGVGLSDQESGLWWLLAQRARNHARVGEAANALVCILLGRDNRPAFWRTRAFGIEPVLCDDWDAGWARLLELSDRSDKRKC
;
A
#
# COMPACT_ATOMS: atom_id res chain seq x y z
N MET A 1 -16.32 -7.49 -8.74
CA MET A 1 -16.81 -6.64 -7.63
C MET A 1 -15.83 -5.48 -7.54
N GLY A 2 -16.29 -4.24 -7.78
CA GLY A 2 -15.40 -3.06 -7.76
C GLY A 2 -14.93 -2.73 -6.34
N LEU A 3 -13.71 -2.20 -6.21
CA LEU A 3 -13.26 -1.61 -4.94
C LEU A 3 -14.29 -0.55 -4.52
N HIS A 4 -14.68 -0.53 -3.24
CA HIS A 4 -15.49 0.57 -2.74
C HIS A 4 -14.73 1.88 -2.95
N ASP A 5 -15.26 2.75 -3.82
CA ASP A 5 -14.76 4.10 -4.04
C ASP A 5 -15.30 4.98 -2.91
N ASP A 6 -14.43 5.25 -1.94
CA ASP A 6 -14.76 6.12 -0.80
C ASP A 6 -14.74 7.62 -1.18
N GLY A 7 -14.42 7.96 -2.43
CA GLY A 7 -14.16 9.32 -2.88
C GLY A 7 -12.92 9.94 -2.21
N SER A 8 -12.51 11.13 -2.66
CA SER A 8 -11.37 11.87 -2.11
C SER A 8 -11.66 12.58 -0.77
N ALA A 9 -12.83 12.37 -0.17
CA ALA A 9 -13.25 13.06 1.04
C ALA A 9 -12.51 12.52 2.29
N PRO A 10 -11.76 13.36 3.03
CA PRO A 10 -10.96 12.93 4.19
C PRO A 10 -11.75 12.17 5.26
N ALA A 11 -13.03 12.51 5.45
CA ALA A 11 -13.91 11.84 6.41
C ALA A 11 -14.19 10.37 6.02
N SER A 12 -14.35 10.11 4.73
CA SER A 12 -14.59 8.78 4.18
C SER A 12 -13.34 7.91 4.34
N ILE A 13 -12.18 8.46 3.98
CA ILE A 13 -10.86 7.83 4.18
C ILE A 13 -10.68 7.41 5.64
N ARG A 14 -10.95 8.32 6.57
CA ARG A 14 -10.83 8.06 8.01
C ARG A 14 -11.80 6.96 8.47
N SER A 15 -13.05 6.99 8.01
CA SER A 15 -14.05 5.99 8.37
C SER A 15 -13.63 4.58 7.91
N THR A 16 -13.23 4.45 6.65
CA THR A 16 -12.78 3.17 6.08
C THR A 16 -11.48 2.68 6.74
N PHE A 17 -10.52 3.58 6.99
CA PHE A 17 -9.32 3.24 7.75
C PHE A 17 -9.67 2.66 9.13
N ASN A 18 -10.56 3.31 9.87
CA ASN A 18 -10.98 2.85 11.20
C ASN A 18 -11.68 1.49 11.15
N ARG A 19 -12.53 1.25 10.14
CA ARG A 19 -13.17 -0.05 9.90
C ARG A 19 -12.13 -1.15 9.64
N LEU A 20 -11.12 -0.87 8.83
CA LEU A 20 -10.01 -1.79 8.55
C LEU A 20 -9.22 -2.09 9.83
N LYS A 21 -8.81 -1.09 10.61
CA LYS A 21 -8.10 -1.32 11.89
C LYS A 21 -8.96 -2.06 12.93
N ALA A 22 -10.28 -1.90 12.92
CA ALA A 22 -11.19 -2.68 13.76
C ALA A 22 -11.30 -4.14 13.29
N TRP A 23 -11.27 -4.38 11.98
CA TRP A 23 -11.21 -5.73 11.42
C TRP A 23 -9.89 -6.43 11.78
N GLU A 24 -8.75 -5.76 11.65
CA GLU A 24 -7.44 -6.34 11.97
C GLU A 24 -7.37 -6.81 13.43
N ARG A 25 -7.84 -5.98 14.36
CA ARG A 25 -7.88 -6.29 15.80
C ARG A 25 -8.76 -7.51 16.11
N ARG A 26 -9.91 -7.63 15.44
CA ARG A 26 -10.81 -8.78 15.61
C ARG A 26 -10.29 -10.04 14.94
N SER A 27 -9.60 -9.88 13.82
CA SER A 27 -9.19 -11.00 12.97
C SER A 27 -7.87 -11.58 13.42
N LEU A 28 -6.96 -10.85 14.05
CA LEU A 28 -5.65 -11.42 14.39
C LEU A 28 -5.57 -11.99 15.82
N ASP A 29 -6.63 -11.84 16.61
CA ASP A 29 -6.78 -12.44 17.94
C ASP A 29 -5.52 -12.23 18.81
N ALA A 30 -4.76 -13.29 19.14
CA ALA A 30 -3.51 -13.22 19.91
C ALA A 30 -2.26 -12.78 19.11
N ILE A 31 -2.34 -12.71 17.78
CA ILE A 31 -1.23 -12.29 16.91
C ILE A 31 -1.29 -10.78 16.77
N ASP A 32 -0.22 -10.08 17.17
CA ASP A 32 -0.12 -8.63 16.95
C ASP A 32 -0.17 -8.34 15.43
N PRO A 33 -1.15 -7.55 14.94
CA PRO A 33 -1.20 -7.10 13.55
C PRO A 33 0.05 -6.40 13.06
N ARG A 34 0.85 -5.87 13.98
CA ARG A 34 2.08 -5.14 13.71
C ARG A 34 3.32 -6.03 13.79
N SER A 35 3.18 -7.30 14.13
CA SER A 35 4.25 -8.29 14.03
C SER A 35 4.47 -8.70 12.56
N PRO A 36 5.67 -9.16 12.17
CA PRO A 36 5.92 -9.66 10.82
C PRO A 36 4.94 -10.77 10.39
N VAL A 37 4.56 -11.66 11.32
CA VAL A 37 3.61 -12.75 11.08
C VAL A 37 2.19 -12.22 10.86
N GLY A 38 1.71 -11.33 11.72
CA GLY A 38 0.38 -10.72 11.59
C GLY A 38 0.25 -9.90 10.31
N PHE A 39 1.28 -9.11 9.97
CA PHE A 39 1.31 -8.34 8.74
C PHE A 39 1.29 -9.22 7.50
N SER A 40 2.10 -10.28 7.47
CA SER A 40 2.14 -11.23 6.35
C SER A 40 0.78 -11.92 6.16
N ALA A 41 0.09 -12.27 7.25
CA ALA A 41 -1.25 -12.83 7.20
C ALA A 41 -2.28 -11.86 6.58
N ILE A 42 -2.20 -10.56 6.89
CA ILE A 42 -3.07 -9.54 6.27
C ILE A 42 -2.78 -9.42 4.78
N VAL A 43 -1.51 -9.33 4.39
CA VAL A 43 -1.10 -9.23 2.98
C VAL A 43 -1.57 -10.44 2.19
N ALA A 44 -1.43 -11.66 2.75
CA ALA A 44 -1.91 -12.89 2.12
C ALA A 44 -3.44 -12.91 1.98
N ALA A 45 -4.17 -12.48 3.01
CA ALA A 45 -5.63 -12.40 2.97
C ALA A 45 -6.13 -11.41 1.90
N LEU A 46 -5.49 -10.24 1.80
CA LEU A 46 -5.76 -9.25 0.74
C LEU A 46 -5.51 -9.83 -0.64
N ARG A 47 -4.35 -10.46 -0.82
CA ARG A 47 -3.95 -11.03 -2.10
C ARG A 47 -4.99 -12.03 -2.59
N ALA A 48 -5.33 -13.00 -1.74
CA ALA A 48 -6.32 -14.02 -2.08
C ALA A 48 -7.70 -13.41 -2.41
N ALA A 49 -8.14 -12.45 -1.61
CA ALA A 49 -9.45 -11.83 -1.79
C ALA A 49 -9.52 -10.94 -3.06
N SER A 50 -8.43 -10.28 -3.43
CA SER A 50 -8.32 -9.41 -4.62
C SER A 50 -8.19 -10.22 -5.92
N GLU A 51 -7.47 -11.34 -5.88
CA GLU A 51 -7.21 -12.22 -7.04
C GLU A 51 -8.32 -13.26 -7.29
N GLN A 52 -9.48 -13.14 -6.63
CA GLN A 52 -10.59 -14.11 -6.66
C GLN A 52 -10.19 -15.55 -6.29
N VAL A 53 -9.07 -15.74 -5.61
CA VAL A 53 -8.75 -17.02 -4.95
C VAL A 53 -9.79 -17.23 -3.85
N PRO A 54 -10.40 -18.42 -3.70
CA PRO A 54 -11.51 -18.64 -2.78
C PRO A 54 -11.18 -18.07 -1.40
N ASN A 55 -11.95 -17.04 -1.05
CA ASN A 55 -11.82 -16.18 0.10
C ASN A 55 -11.16 -16.85 1.33
N LEU A 56 -9.89 -16.54 1.62
CA LEU A 56 -9.16 -17.06 2.79
C LEU A 56 -9.81 -16.67 4.13
N SER A 57 -10.73 -15.69 4.18
CA SER A 57 -11.51 -15.44 5.41
C SER A 57 -12.42 -16.62 5.78
N ALA A 58 -12.88 -17.40 4.79
CA ALA A 58 -13.54 -18.68 5.02
C ALA A 58 -12.57 -19.75 5.53
N TRP A 59 -11.30 -19.71 5.12
CA TRP A 59 -10.26 -20.64 5.57
C TRP A 59 -9.77 -20.35 6.99
N LEU A 60 -9.85 -19.10 7.44
CA LEU A 60 -9.45 -18.68 8.78
C LEU A 60 -10.60 -18.63 9.80
N GLY A 61 -11.86 -18.92 9.40
CA GLY A 61 -13.03 -18.77 10.26
C GLY A 61 -13.29 -17.32 10.70
N LYS A 62 -12.85 -16.34 9.91
CA LYS A 62 -12.80 -14.91 10.27
C LYS A 62 -13.75 -14.08 9.41
N PRO A 63 -14.18 -12.88 9.89
CA PRO A 63 -15.00 -12.00 9.09
C PRO A 63 -14.27 -11.62 7.77
N PRO A 64 -15.00 -11.47 6.65
CA PRO A 64 -14.41 -11.14 5.37
C PRO A 64 -13.62 -9.83 5.45
N MET A 65 -12.43 -9.83 4.84
CA MET A 65 -11.59 -8.65 4.82
C MET A 65 -12.28 -7.54 4.04
N PRO A 66 -12.34 -6.29 4.56
CA PRO A 66 -12.88 -5.18 3.80
C PRO A 66 -11.92 -4.86 2.65
N LEU A 67 -12.25 -5.35 1.44
CA LEU A 67 -11.56 -5.00 0.20
C LEU A 67 -11.88 -3.55 -0.17
N THR A 68 -11.01 -2.65 0.28
CA THR A 68 -11.10 -1.21 -0.02
C THR A 68 -9.78 -0.75 -0.61
N TRP A 69 -9.82 0.33 -1.38
CA TRP A 69 -8.58 0.90 -1.92
C TRP A 69 -7.62 1.32 -0.80
N ILE A 70 -8.12 1.66 0.40
CA ILE A 70 -7.28 1.94 1.58
C ILE A 70 -6.56 0.68 2.06
N ALA A 71 -7.22 -0.49 2.04
CA ALA A 71 -6.58 -1.74 2.41
C ALA A 71 -5.47 -2.10 1.40
N GLU A 72 -5.76 -1.99 0.10
CA GLU A 72 -4.74 -2.14 -0.94
C GLU A 72 -3.60 -1.11 -0.74
N PHE A 73 -3.94 0.14 -0.44
CA PHE A 73 -3.00 1.23 -0.18
C PHE A 73 -2.06 0.95 1.00
N LEU A 74 -2.52 0.32 2.07
CA LEU A 74 -1.70 0.10 3.26
C LEU A 74 -0.77 -1.11 3.16
N TYR A 75 -1.09 -2.09 2.30
CA TYR A 75 -0.47 -3.42 2.37
C TYR A 75 0.14 -3.91 1.04
N ARG A 76 -0.28 -3.39 -0.13
CA ARG A 76 0.31 -3.76 -1.43
C ARG A 76 1.47 -2.86 -1.82
N PRO A 77 2.35 -3.29 -2.74
CA PRO A 77 3.23 -2.34 -3.43
C PRO A 77 2.44 -1.22 -4.09
N LEU A 78 3.00 -0.01 -4.11
CA LEU A 78 2.36 1.17 -4.71
C LEU A 78 3.25 1.78 -5.78
N TYR A 79 2.63 2.13 -6.91
CA TYR A 79 3.29 2.82 -8.01
C TYR A 79 2.50 4.09 -8.30
N PHE A 80 3.13 5.22 -8.05
CA PHE A 80 2.57 6.53 -8.26
C PHE A 80 3.08 7.11 -9.59
N ALA A 81 2.17 7.60 -10.41
CA ALA A 81 2.49 8.33 -11.64
C ALA A 81 1.52 9.51 -11.78
N GLY A 82 2.03 10.67 -12.23
CA GLY A 82 1.22 11.88 -12.38
C GLY A 82 0.79 12.55 -11.07
N VAL A 83 1.40 12.19 -9.93
CA VAL A 83 1.16 12.81 -8.62
C VAL A 83 2.43 13.49 -8.10
N GLY A 84 2.27 14.58 -7.35
CA GLY A 84 3.39 15.44 -6.92
C GLY A 84 3.65 15.47 -5.41
N LEU A 85 2.73 14.94 -4.58
CA LEU A 85 2.66 15.18 -3.14
C LEU A 85 2.79 16.67 -2.79
N SER A 86 1.98 17.48 -3.46
CA SER A 86 1.75 18.88 -3.08
C SER A 86 1.08 18.97 -1.71
N ASP A 87 1.14 20.16 -1.10
CA ASP A 87 0.51 20.40 0.21
C ASP A 87 -1.02 20.24 0.18
N GLN A 88 -1.63 20.35 -1.01
CA GLN A 88 -3.06 20.14 -1.22
C GLN A 88 -3.47 18.67 -1.10
N GLU A 89 -2.53 17.73 -1.23
CA GLU A 89 -2.77 16.28 -1.17
C GLU A 89 -2.70 15.74 0.28
N SER A 90 -3.17 16.52 1.26
CA SER A 90 -3.05 16.23 2.70
C SER A 90 -3.59 14.84 3.12
N GLY A 91 -4.63 14.33 2.45
CA GLY A 91 -5.15 12.98 2.67
C GLY A 91 -4.15 11.89 2.27
N LEU A 92 -3.49 12.06 1.12
CA LEU A 92 -2.46 11.14 0.63
C LEU A 92 -1.23 11.19 1.54
N TRP A 93 -0.81 12.38 1.98
CA TRP A 93 0.23 12.57 2.99
C TRP A 93 -0.07 11.79 4.27
N TRP A 94 -1.28 11.91 4.80
CA TRP A 94 -1.68 11.20 6.00
C TRP A 94 -1.65 9.69 5.81
N LEU A 95 -2.16 9.16 4.69
CA LEU A 95 -2.14 7.73 4.38
C LEU A 95 -0.73 7.18 4.22
N LEU A 96 0.16 7.89 3.54
CA LEU A 96 1.57 7.54 3.42
C LEU A 96 2.25 7.49 4.79
N ALA A 97 1.94 8.43 5.68
CA ALA A 97 2.42 8.40 7.06
C ALA A 97 1.89 7.20 7.85
N GLN A 98 0.61 6.81 7.67
CA GLN A 98 0.08 5.60 8.31
C GLN A 98 0.75 4.33 7.77
N ARG A 99 0.95 4.27 6.45
CA ARG A 99 1.66 3.18 5.80
C ARG A 99 3.09 3.04 6.32
N ALA A 100 3.86 4.12 6.34
CA ALA A 100 5.23 4.12 6.88
C ALA A 100 5.27 3.61 8.34
N ARG A 101 4.31 3.99 9.18
CA ARG A 101 4.20 3.49 10.56
C ARG A 101 3.88 2.00 10.66
N ASN A 102 3.07 1.47 9.74
CA ASN A 102 2.78 0.03 9.68
C ASN A 102 4.05 -0.74 9.27
N HIS A 103 4.74 -0.24 8.25
CA HIS A 103 5.92 -0.86 7.66
C HIS A 103 7.18 -0.79 8.54
N ALA A 104 7.37 0.31 9.30
CA ALA A 104 8.51 0.46 10.22
C ALA A 104 8.60 -0.63 11.30
N ARG A 105 7.52 -1.37 11.55
CA ARG A 105 7.43 -2.37 12.63
C ARG A 105 7.66 -3.81 12.18
N VAL A 106 7.63 -4.08 10.86
CA VAL A 106 7.66 -5.44 10.30
C VAL A 106 9.03 -5.82 9.70
N GLY A 107 9.99 -4.89 9.73
CA GLY A 107 11.35 -5.08 9.19
C GLY A 107 11.42 -4.91 7.66
N GLU A 108 12.63 -4.68 7.14
CA GLU A 108 12.84 -4.34 5.73
C GLU A 108 12.37 -5.42 4.75
N ALA A 109 12.50 -6.70 5.12
CA ALA A 109 12.11 -7.83 4.28
C ALA A 109 10.60 -7.89 3.99
N ALA A 110 9.77 -7.33 4.89
CA ALA A 110 8.32 -7.28 4.74
C ALA A 110 7.82 -5.97 4.12
N ASN A 111 8.72 -5.04 3.80
CA ASN A 111 8.33 -3.75 3.23
C ASN A 111 7.91 -3.90 1.78
N ALA A 112 6.64 -3.58 1.53
CA ALA A 112 6.09 -3.55 0.19
C ALA A 112 6.60 -2.30 -0.53
N LEU A 113 7.20 -2.50 -1.71
CA LEU A 113 7.81 -1.46 -2.53
C LEU A 113 6.84 -0.29 -2.76
N VAL A 114 7.32 0.94 -2.63
CA VAL A 114 6.58 2.14 -2.99
C VAL A 114 7.44 2.96 -3.93
N CYS A 115 6.97 3.18 -5.14
CA CYS A 115 7.67 3.97 -6.14
C CYS A 115 6.83 5.15 -6.60
N ILE A 116 7.52 6.22 -7.00
CA ILE A 116 6.90 7.34 -7.71
C ILE A 116 7.68 7.67 -8.97
N LEU A 117 6.99 7.72 -10.10
CA LEU A 117 7.54 8.13 -11.38
C LEU A 117 7.51 9.65 -11.49
N LEU A 118 8.68 10.23 -11.77
CA LEU A 118 8.90 11.66 -11.79
C LEU A 118 9.78 12.05 -12.98
N GLY A 119 9.43 13.14 -13.65
CA GLY A 119 10.36 13.82 -14.54
C GLY A 119 11.61 14.26 -13.77
N ARG A 120 12.79 14.19 -14.39
CA ARG A 120 14.09 14.46 -13.75
C ARG A 120 14.16 15.79 -13.00
N ASP A 121 13.46 16.82 -13.49
CA ASP A 121 13.48 18.17 -12.93
C ASP A 121 12.49 18.37 -11.76
N ASN A 122 11.65 17.39 -11.45
CA ASN A 122 10.59 17.53 -10.44
C ASN A 122 11.10 17.33 -9.02
N ARG A 123 11.48 18.45 -8.37
CA ARG A 123 11.84 18.54 -6.95
C ARG A 123 12.79 17.41 -6.49
N PRO A 124 13.90 17.13 -7.20
CA PRO A 124 14.74 15.98 -6.91
C PRO A 124 15.28 15.97 -5.47
N ALA A 125 15.53 17.15 -4.88
CA ALA A 125 15.98 17.27 -3.50
C ALA A 125 14.95 16.73 -2.48
N PHE A 126 13.66 17.03 -2.69
CA PHE A 126 12.59 16.54 -1.82
C PHE A 126 12.52 15.01 -1.88
N TRP A 127 12.49 14.45 -3.08
CA TRP A 127 12.33 13.01 -3.29
C TRP A 127 13.56 12.19 -2.94
N ARG A 128 14.77 12.77 -2.97
CA ARG A 128 16.00 12.13 -2.49
C ARG A 128 15.95 11.80 -0.99
N THR A 129 15.12 12.48 -0.21
CA THR A 129 14.92 12.16 1.22
C THR A 129 14.06 10.93 1.46
N ARG A 130 13.47 10.35 0.39
CA ARG A 130 12.60 9.16 0.44
C ARG A 130 11.50 9.25 1.49
N ALA A 131 10.74 10.35 1.48
CA ALA A 131 9.63 10.55 2.40
C ALA A 131 8.72 9.31 2.43
N PHE A 132 8.46 8.79 3.63
CA PHE A 132 7.64 7.58 3.87
C PHE A 132 8.13 6.31 3.17
N GLY A 133 9.42 6.23 2.83
CA GLY A 133 10.00 5.09 2.13
C GLY A 133 9.64 5.04 0.64
N ILE A 134 9.18 6.16 0.06
CA ILE A 134 8.92 6.26 -1.38
C ILE A 134 10.26 6.34 -2.13
N GLU A 135 10.44 5.45 -3.09
CA GLU A 135 11.59 5.44 -3.99
C GLU A 135 11.27 6.19 -5.30
N PRO A 136 11.96 7.30 -5.61
CA PRO A 136 11.74 7.99 -6.87
C PRO A 136 12.34 7.23 -8.05
N VAL A 137 11.54 7.05 -9.09
CA VAL A 137 11.94 6.62 -10.41
C VAL A 137 12.01 7.86 -11.27
N LEU A 138 13.22 8.39 -11.47
CA LEU A 138 13.43 9.58 -12.29
C LEU A 138 13.51 9.18 -13.76
N CYS A 139 12.80 9.90 -14.63
CA CYS A 139 12.83 9.69 -16.07
C CYS A 139 13.01 11.02 -16.83
N ASP A 140 13.69 10.94 -17.97
CA ASP A 140 13.76 12.02 -18.96
C ASP A 140 12.68 11.85 -20.04
N ASP A 141 12.28 10.60 -20.24
CA ASP A 141 11.25 10.16 -21.16
C ASP A 141 10.21 9.32 -20.39
N TRP A 142 8.94 9.63 -20.57
CA TRP A 142 7.85 8.99 -19.81
C TRP A 142 7.65 7.53 -20.22
N ASP A 143 7.86 7.18 -21.49
CA ASP A 143 7.70 5.81 -21.96
C ASP A 143 8.75 4.88 -21.33
N ALA A 144 10.02 5.31 -21.31
CA ALA A 144 11.08 4.63 -20.58
C ALA A 144 10.80 4.56 -19.06
N GLY A 145 10.19 5.61 -18.51
CA GLY A 145 9.75 5.66 -17.12
C GLY A 145 8.71 4.59 -16.77
N TRP A 146 7.69 4.44 -17.62
CA TRP A 146 6.65 3.41 -17.48
C TRP A 146 7.22 2.00 -17.62
N ALA A 147 8.10 1.75 -18.59
CA ALA A 147 8.76 0.45 -18.75
C ALA A 147 9.50 0.05 -17.46
N ARG A 148 10.20 1.00 -16.84
CA ARG A 148 10.93 0.77 -15.59
C ARG A 148 10.02 0.51 -14.39
N LEU A 149 8.86 1.16 -14.30
CA LEU A 149 7.87 0.83 -13.28
C LEU A 149 7.34 -0.60 -13.43
N LEU A 150 7.08 -1.04 -14.67
CA LEU A 150 6.61 -2.40 -14.94
C LEU A 150 7.66 -3.45 -14.52
N GLU A 151 8.93 -3.24 -14.86
CA GLU A 151 10.02 -4.12 -14.41
C GLU A 151 10.13 -4.20 -12.88
N LEU A 152 9.93 -3.08 -12.18
CA LEU A 152 9.92 -3.04 -10.71
C LEU A 152 8.73 -3.78 -10.11
N SER A 153 7.58 -3.73 -10.79
CA SER A 153 6.40 -4.52 -10.44
C SER A 153 6.67 -6.02 -10.51
N ASP A 154 7.19 -6.49 -11.65
CA ASP A 154 7.51 -7.91 -11.86
C ASP A 154 8.54 -8.44 -10.86
N ARG A 155 9.53 -7.62 -10.49
CA ARG A 155 10.54 -7.99 -9.48
C ARG A 155 9.98 -8.07 -8.07
N SER A 156 9.01 -7.21 -7.74
CA SER A 156 8.36 -7.21 -6.43
C SER A 156 7.50 -8.45 -6.20
N ASP A 157 6.90 -8.97 -7.28
CA ASP A 157 6.14 -10.22 -7.22
C ASP A 157 7.06 -11.45 -7.18
N LYS A 158 8.19 -11.44 -7.90
CA LYS A 158 9.16 -12.55 -7.89
C LYS A 158 9.92 -12.74 -6.57
N ARG A 159 10.12 -11.68 -5.76
CA ARG A 159 10.73 -11.82 -4.41
C ARG A 159 9.83 -12.51 -3.39
N LYS A 160 8.58 -12.82 -3.76
CA LYS A 160 7.58 -13.45 -2.89
C LYS A 160 7.29 -14.92 -3.26
N CYS A 161 8.03 -15.47 -4.24
CA CYS A 161 8.02 -16.89 -4.60
C CYS A 161 9.21 -17.61 -3.98
#